data_AF-A0A194XCN5-F1
#
_entry.id   AF-A0A194XCN5-F1
#
_cell.length_a   1.000
_cell.length_b   1.000
_cell.length_c   1.000
_cell.angle_alpha   90.00
_cell.angle_beta   90.00
_cell.angle_gamma   90.00
#
_symmetry.space_group_name_H-M   'P 1'
#
loop_
_entity.id
_entity.type
_entity.pdbx_description
1 polymer ?
#
loop_
_entity_poly.entity_id
_entity_poly.type
_entity_poly.pdbx_seq_one_letter_code
_entity_poly.pdbx_strand_id
1 'polypeptide(L)'
;MSSTSQYPIPLSSLKDPQRLAAQKELTQILKPLKHDLTLNGIFALCKDGVFRSLTADRSVVDAVALRPELIKAMLDRMPYKPQNEIDYRGVDGTKVPKEQWFHPDKNLLPPPFVPPEERRNFSAEQLEENRKMLENRQGCEPQVRSDYDLGIKSL
;
A
#
# COMPACT_ATOMS: atom_id res chain seq x y z
N MET A 1 14.41 -9.69 17.78
CA MET A 1 14.16 -10.98 17.08
C MET A 1 12.79 -10.87 16.44
N SER A 2 12.73 -10.64 15.12
CA SER A 2 11.47 -10.51 14.38
C SER A 2 10.81 -11.88 14.28
N SER A 3 9.73 -12.10 15.04
CA SER A 3 9.01 -13.37 15.08
C SER A 3 7.92 -13.38 14.00
N THR A 4 7.88 -14.44 13.19
CA THR A 4 6.74 -14.71 12.32
C THR A 4 5.59 -15.18 13.22
N SER A 5 4.50 -14.40 13.34
CA SER A 5 3.30 -14.89 14.02
C SER A 5 2.73 -16.06 13.23
N GLN A 6 2.41 -17.16 13.92
CA GLN A 6 1.91 -18.39 13.30
C GLN A 6 0.51 -18.21 12.66
N TYR A 7 -0.18 -17.10 12.92
CA TYR A 7 -1.44 -16.69 12.28
C TYR A 7 -1.56 -15.15 12.17
N PRO A 8 -2.31 -14.63 11.18
CA PRO A 8 -2.66 -13.21 11.13
C PRO A 8 -3.39 -12.78 12.41
N ILE A 9 -2.99 -11.66 12.99
CA ILE A 9 -3.58 -11.08 14.19
C ILE A 9 -4.58 -10.00 13.75
N PRO A 10 -5.86 -10.09 14.14
CA PRO A 10 -6.82 -9.02 13.90
C PRO A 10 -6.36 -7.70 14.55
N LEU A 11 -6.63 -6.55 13.92
CA LEU A 11 -6.25 -5.25 14.50
C LEU A 11 -6.81 -5.06 15.91
N SER A 12 -8.02 -5.54 16.17
CA SER A 12 -8.66 -5.55 17.49
C SER A 12 -7.87 -6.26 18.59
N SER A 13 -6.92 -7.13 18.24
CA SER A 13 -6.10 -7.90 19.17
C SER A 13 -4.71 -7.28 19.45
N LEU A 14 -4.37 -6.15 18.81
CA LEU A 14 -3.11 -5.44 19.07
C LEU A 14 -3.14 -4.74 20.44
N LYS A 15 -2.14 -5.03 21.27
CA LYS A 15 -2.02 -4.46 22.63
C LYS A 15 -1.27 -3.14 22.67
N ASP A 16 -0.38 -2.90 21.71
CA ASP A 16 0.38 -1.66 21.64
C ASP A 16 -0.52 -0.50 21.13
N PRO A 17 -0.77 0.54 21.94
CA PRO A 17 -1.65 1.64 21.55
C PRO A 17 -1.14 2.46 20.36
N GLN A 18 0.18 2.65 20.24
CA GLN A 18 0.78 3.46 19.17
C GLN A 18 0.74 2.70 17.86
N ARG A 19 1.09 1.41 17.89
CA ARG A 19 0.96 0.51 16.72
C ARG A 19 -0.50 0.39 16.27
N LEU A 20 -1.44 0.26 17.21
CA LEU A 20 -2.87 0.22 16.90
C LEU A 20 -3.35 1.55 16.29
N ALA A 21 -2.91 2.69 16.82
CA ALA A 21 -3.24 4.00 16.28
C ALA A 21 -2.72 4.16 14.84
N ALA A 22 -1.46 3.79 14.58
CA ALA A 22 -0.88 3.82 13.23
C ALA A 22 -1.63 2.89 12.26
N GLN A 23 -2.04 1.70 12.71
CA GLN A 23 -2.86 0.80 11.90
C GLN A 23 -4.25 1.39 11.58
N LYS A 24 -4.91 2.03 12.54
CA LYS A 24 -6.20 2.69 12.31
C LYS A 24 -6.07 3.88 11.37
N GLU A 25 -5.05 4.72 11.57
CA GLU A 25 -4.73 5.86 10.71
C GLU A 25 -4.48 5.42 9.27
N LEU A 26 -3.64 4.39 9.07
CA LEU A 26 -3.36 3.82 7.76
C LEU A 26 -4.65 3.37 7.05
N THR A 27 -5.59 2.73 7.77
CA THR A 27 -6.88 2.34 7.17
C THR A 27 -7.68 3.55 6.67
N GLN A 28 -7.70 4.66 7.40
CA GLN A 28 -8.39 5.87 6.97
C GLN A 28 -7.71 6.50 5.75
N ILE A 29 -6.38 6.48 5.69
CA ILE A 29 -5.59 6.98 4.56
C ILE A 29 -5.80 6.15 3.29
N LEU A 30 -5.83 4.83 3.41
CA LEU A 30 -5.96 3.93 2.25
C LEU A 30 -7.39 3.86 1.70
N LYS A 31 -8.40 4.13 2.52
CA LYS A 31 -9.82 4.03 2.14
C LYS A 31 -10.20 4.87 0.91
N PRO A 32 -9.86 6.18 0.82
CA PRO A 32 -10.24 7.02 -0.30
C PRO A 32 -9.31 6.93 -1.52
N LEU A 33 -8.21 6.18 -1.47
CA LEU A 33 -7.28 6.08 -2.60
C LEU A 33 -8.00 5.51 -3.83
N LYS A 34 -7.84 6.20 -4.96
CA LYS A 34 -8.43 5.77 -6.23
C LYS A 34 -7.74 4.53 -6.76
N HIS A 35 -8.53 3.65 -7.39
CA HIS A 35 -8.05 2.43 -8.02
C HIS A 35 -7.99 2.66 -9.54
N ASP A 36 -7.13 1.91 -10.21
CA ASP A 36 -7.23 1.79 -11.67
C ASP A 36 -8.58 1.17 -12.04
N LEU A 37 -9.38 1.88 -12.82
CA LEU A 37 -10.73 1.45 -13.22
C LEU A 37 -10.71 0.27 -14.19
N THR A 38 -9.57 -0.04 -14.82
CA THR A 38 -9.42 -1.27 -15.62
C THR A 38 -9.27 -2.52 -14.74
N LEU A 39 -9.05 -2.34 -13.43
CA LEU A 39 -8.78 -3.40 -12.46
C LEU A 39 -7.54 -4.27 -12.79
N ASN A 40 -6.69 -3.82 -13.72
CA ASN A 40 -5.40 -4.45 -14.03
C ASN A 40 -4.22 -3.78 -13.30
N GLY A 41 -4.50 -2.66 -12.64
CA GLY A 41 -3.56 -1.93 -11.79
C GLY A 41 -3.23 -2.64 -10.47
N ILE A 42 -2.33 -2.02 -9.72
CA ILE A 42 -1.88 -2.52 -8.40
C ILE A 42 -1.69 -1.36 -7.42
N PHE A 43 -1.61 -1.71 -6.13
CA PHE A 43 -1.04 -0.83 -5.12
C PHE A 43 0.40 -1.23 -4.82
N ALA A 44 1.28 -0.24 -4.72
CA ALA A 44 2.69 -0.44 -4.43
C ALA A 44 3.20 0.54 -3.38
N LEU A 45 3.75 0.02 -2.29
CA LEU A 45 4.65 0.77 -1.42
C LEU A 45 6.02 0.76 -2.10
N CYS A 46 6.50 1.93 -2.54
CA CYS A 46 7.79 2.06 -3.20
C CYS A 46 8.89 2.40 -2.17
N LYS A 47 10.17 2.17 -2.52
CA LYS A 47 11.32 2.37 -1.61
C LYS A 47 11.55 3.83 -1.18
N ASP A 48 10.86 4.78 -1.81
CA ASP A 48 10.82 6.18 -1.41
C ASP A 48 9.81 6.47 -0.28
N GLY A 49 9.05 5.46 0.18
CA GLY A 49 8.05 5.60 1.23
C GLY A 49 6.70 6.14 0.76
N VAL A 50 6.52 6.31 -0.56
CA VAL A 50 5.24 6.73 -1.15
C VAL A 50 4.45 5.49 -1.59
N PHE A 51 3.20 5.43 -1.14
CA PHE A 51 2.25 4.40 -1.51
C PHE A 51 1.43 4.84 -2.71
N ARG A 52 1.46 4.08 -3.80
CA ARG A 52 0.87 4.46 -5.08
C ARG A 52 -0.16 3.45 -5.53
N SER A 53 -1.24 3.96 -6.11
CA SER A 53 -2.14 3.24 -6.99
C SER A 53 -1.62 3.39 -8.42
N LEU A 54 -1.36 2.29 -9.09
CA LEU A 54 -0.72 2.23 -10.39
C LEU A 54 -1.62 1.53 -11.38
N THR A 55 -1.64 1.99 -12.63
CA THR A 55 -2.21 1.26 -13.76
C THR A 55 -1.34 0.04 -14.13
N ALA A 56 -1.78 -0.74 -15.13
CA ALA A 56 -1.03 -1.87 -15.67
C ALA A 56 0.35 -1.46 -16.24
N ASP A 57 0.43 -0.33 -16.92
CA ASP A 57 1.65 0.29 -17.47
C ASP A 57 2.47 1.10 -16.44
N ARG A 58 2.02 1.13 -15.18
CA ARG A 58 2.67 1.83 -14.05
C ARG A 58 2.60 3.36 -14.12
N SER A 59 1.61 3.89 -14.84
CA SER A 59 1.16 5.26 -14.65
C SER A 59 0.49 5.42 -13.28
N VAL A 60 0.72 6.55 -12.60
CA VAL A 60 0.19 6.79 -11.24
C VAL A 60 -1.25 7.29 -11.31
N VAL A 61 -2.17 6.55 -10.70
CA VAL A 61 -3.60 6.91 -10.56
C VAL A 61 -3.82 7.78 -9.33
N ASP A 62 -3.19 7.40 -8.22
CA ASP A 62 -3.27 8.09 -6.94
C ASP A 62 -2.03 7.79 -6.09
N ALA A 63 -1.73 8.64 -5.12
CA ALA A 63 -0.55 8.48 -4.29
C ALA A 63 -0.69 9.16 -2.93
N VAL A 64 -0.06 8.54 -1.92
CA VAL A 64 0.09 9.13 -0.58
C VAL A 64 1.48 8.84 -0.02
N ALA A 65 2.15 9.88 0.46
CA ALA A 65 3.36 9.72 1.25
C ALA A 65 3.04 9.16 2.64
N LEU A 66 3.78 8.13 3.05
CA LEU A 66 3.65 7.56 4.38
C LEU A 66 4.84 7.98 5.25
N ARG A 67 4.55 8.43 6.46
CA ARG A 67 5.56 8.61 7.52
C ARG A 67 6.07 7.25 8.01
N PRO A 68 7.24 7.18 8.67
CA PRO A 68 7.87 5.91 9.06
C PRO A 68 6.92 4.95 9.80
N GLU A 69 6.08 5.46 10.69
CA GLU A 69 5.14 4.65 11.46
C GLU A 69 4.07 3.98 10.57
N LEU A 70 3.63 4.70 9.53
CA LEU A 70 2.64 4.20 8.57
C LEU A 70 3.26 3.24 7.54
N ILE A 71 4.53 3.43 7.21
CA ILE A 71 5.32 2.46 6.41
C ILE A 71 5.38 1.13 7.17
N LYS A 72 5.78 1.16 8.46
CA LYS A 72 5.78 -0.04 9.31
C LYS A 72 4.38 -0.68 9.36
N ALA A 73 3.34 0.13 9.62
CA ALA A 73 1.97 -0.38 9.68
C ALA A 73 1.52 -1.05 8.36
N MET A 74 1.96 -0.54 7.21
CA MET A 74 1.65 -1.13 5.91
C MET A 74 2.41 -2.44 5.69
N LEU A 75 3.70 -2.47 6.02
CA LEU A 75 4.51 -3.67 5.93
C LEU A 75 3.97 -4.78 6.83
N ASP A 76 3.58 -4.45 8.07
CA ASP A 76 3.00 -5.39 9.03
C ASP A 76 1.72 -6.10 8.51
N ARG A 77 1.03 -5.54 7.49
CA ARG A 77 -0.13 -6.18 6.82
C ARG A 77 0.27 -7.19 5.74
N MET A 78 1.54 -7.28 5.41
CA MET A 78 2.10 -8.11 4.34
C MET A 78 2.84 -9.33 4.93
N PRO A 79 3.03 -10.42 4.15
CA PRO A 79 3.93 -11.50 4.54
C PRO A 79 5.32 -10.97 4.89
N TYR A 80 5.96 -11.57 5.90
CA TYR A 80 7.28 -11.15 6.34
C TYR A 80 8.34 -11.41 5.24
N LYS A 81 9.15 -10.39 4.95
CA LYS A 81 10.28 -10.43 4.01
C LYS A 81 11.45 -9.65 4.63
N PRO A 82 12.49 -10.31 5.16
CA PRO A 82 13.59 -9.65 5.89
C PRO A 82 14.20 -8.45 5.17
N GLN A 83 14.30 -8.52 3.84
CA GLN A 83 14.82 -7.44 3.00
C GLN A 83 14.07 -6.10 3.20
N ASN A 84 12.78 -6.12 3.55
CA ASN A 84 12.04 -4.90 3.80
C ASN A 84 12.54 -4.15 5.05
N GLU A 85 13.08 -4.83 6.07
CA GLU A 85 13.68 -4.13 7.21
C GLU A 85 14.95 -3.36 6.83
N ILE A 86 15.60 -3.74 5.73
CA ILE A 86 16.76 -3.03 5.17
C ILE A 86 16.26 -1.93 4.24
N ASP A 87 15.39 -2.27 3.30
CA ASP A 87 14.91 -1.37 2.25
C ASP A 87 14.13 -0.16 2.80
N TYR A 88 13.44 -0.31 3.94
CA TYR A 88 12.57 0.72 4.50
C TYR A 88 13.12 1.37 5.78
N ARG A 89 14.31 0.99 6.26
CA ARG A 89 14.91 1.61 7.44
C ARG A 89 15.29 3.06 7.17
N GLY A 90 14.77 3.96 8.01
CA GLY A 90 15.00 5.40 7.87
C GLY A 90 14.29 6.05 6.68
N VAL A 91 13.45 5.30 5.94
CA VAL A 91 12.65 5.85 4.85
C VAL A 91 11.48 6.66 5.42
N ASP A 92 11.26 7.84 4.84
CA ASP A 92 10.19 8.76 5.22
C ASP A 92 9.61 9.39 3.95
N GLY A 93 8.45 8.90 3.52
CA GLY A 93 7.79 9.38 2.31
C GLY A 93 7.36 10.84 2.39
N THR A 94 7.18 11.40 3.59
CA THR A 94 6.73 12.78 3.76
C THR A 94 7.79 13.81 3.35
N LYS A 95 9.04 13.35 3.19
CA LYS A 95 10.16 14.16 2.68
C LYS A 95 10.26 14.16 1.16
N VAL A 96 9.46 13.34 0.47
CA VAL A 96 9.44 13.27 -1.00
C VAL A 96 8.61 14.43 -1.55
N PRO A 97 9.14 15.26 -2.47
CA PRO A 97 8.39 16.33 -3.13
C PRO A 97 7.10 15.82 -3.77
N LYS A 98 6.02 16.61 -3.69
CA LYS A 98 4.67 16.22 -4.14
C LYS A 98 4.66 15.81 -5.62
N GLU A 99 5.45 16.48 -6.45
CA GLU A 99 5.58 16.22 -7.88
C GLU A 99 6.10 14.80 -8.14
N GLN A 100 7.04 14.31 -7.32
CA GLN A 100 7.60 12.97 -7.43
C GLN A 100 6.63 11.87 -6.98
N TRP A 101 5.51 12.22 -6.34
CA TRP A 101 4.49 11.23 -6.01
C TRP A 101 3.82 10.70 -7.28
N PHE A 102 3.57 11.58 -8.25
CA PHE A 102 2.91 11.26 -9.51
C PHE A 102 3.88 11.09 -10.69
N HIS A 103 5.13 11.52 -10.53
CA HIS A 103 6.22 11.35 -11.49
C HIS A 103 7.47 10.70 -10.85
N PRO A 104 7.36 9.47 -10.32
CA PRO A 104 8.50 8.78 -9.72
C PRO A 104 9.52 8.35 -10.78
N ASP A 105 10.76 8.10 -10.34
CA ASP A 105 11.71 7.34 -11.14
C ASP A 105 11.10 5.95 -11.45
N LYS A 106 11.12 5.57 -12.72
CA LYS A 106 10.59 4.27 -13.19
C LYS A 106 11.28 3.09 -12.50
N ASN A 107 12.53 3.24 -12.07
CA ASN A 107 13.27 2.19 -11.35
C ASN A 107 12.69 1.90 -9.96
N LEU A 108 11.90 2.81 -9.39
CA LEU A 108 11.20 2.60 -8.12
C LEU A 108 9.92 1.77 -8.28
N LEU A 109 9.38 1.70 -9.51
CA LEU A 109 8.11 1.06 -9.79
C LEU A 109 8.30 -0.44 -10.07
N PRO A 110 7.36 -1.29 -9.63
CA PRO A 110 7.36 -2.69 -10.03
C PRO A 110 7.18 -2.83 -11.54
N PRO A 111 7.60 -3.96 -12.15
CA PRO A 111 7.51 -4.17 -13.60
C PRO A 111 6.05 -4.05 -14.08
N PRO A 112 5.82 -3.54 -15.30
CA PRO A 112 4.48 -3.41 -15.85
C PRO A 112 3.81 -4.77 -16.03
N PHE A 113 2.48 -4.77 -15.99
CA PHE A 113 1.66 -5.94 -16.26
C PHE A 113 1.08 -5.82 -17.67
N VAL A 114 1.18 -6.90 -18.46
CA VAL A 114 0.54 -6.99 -19.77
C VAL A 114 -0.73 -7.83 -19.61
N PRO A 115 -1.92 -7.20 -19.60
CA PRO A 115 -3.15 -7.96 -19.47
C PRO A 115 -3.40 -8.84 -20.71
N PRO A 116 -4.09 -10.00 -20.54
CA PRO A 116 -4.62 -10.77 -21.66
C PRO A 116 -5.51 -9.91 -22.57
N GLU A 117 -5.62 -10.26 -23.86
CA GLU A 117 -6.38 -9.48 -24.86
C GLU A 117 -7.80 -9.12 -24.39
N GLU A 118 -8.50 -10.07 -23.78
CA GLU A 118 -9.86 -9.92 -23.23
C GLU A 118 -9.98 -8.81 -22.17
N ARG A 119 -8.87 -8.40 -21.56
CA ARG A 119 -8.79 -7.38 -20.50
C ARG A 119 -7.97 -6.16 -20.91
N ARG A 120 -7.71 -5.97 -22.22
CA ARG A 120 -7.01 -4.76 -22.72
C ARG A 120 -7.96 -3.62 -23.02
N ASN A 121 -9.15 -3.94 -23.52
CA ASN A 121 -10.10 -2.95 -24.01
C ASN A 121 -11.35 -2.98 -23.14
N PHE A 122 -11.56 -1.93 -22.35
CA PHE A 122 -12.78 -1.73 -21.58
C PHE A 122 -13.63 -0.64 -22.23
N SER A 123 -14.93 -0.89 -22.35
CA SER A 123 -15.89 0.13 -22.75
C SER A 123 -16.09 1.15 -21.63
N ALA A 124 -16.61 2.33 -21.97
CA ALA A 124 -16.97 3.35 -20.98
C ALA A 124 -17.99 2.82 -19.95
N GLU A 125 -18.91 1.95 -20.38
CA GLU A 125 -19.89 1.30 -19.51
C GLU A 125 -19.20 0.37 -18.50
N GLN A 126 -18.27 -0.48 -18.95
CA GLN A 126 -17.51 -1.37 -18.06
C GLN A 126 -16.66 -0.58 -17.05
N LEU A 127 -16.04 0.53 -17.48
CA LEU A 127 -15.28 1.39 -16.57
C LEU A 127 -16.17 2.05 -15.51
N GLU A 128 -17.40 2.42 -15.87
CA GLU A 128 -18.37 2.99 -14.94
C GLU A 128 -18.96 1.94 -13.98
N GLU A 129 -19.21 0.72 -14.45
CA GLU A 129 -19.55 -0.41 -13.57
C GLU A 129 -18.44 -0.70 -12.56
N ASN A 130 -17.18 -0.75 -13.02
CA ASN A 130 -16.02 -0.94 -12.15
C ASN A 130 -15.90 0.20 -11.13
N ARG A 131 -16.12 1.46 -11.53
CA ARG A 131 -16.15 2.60 -10.61
C ARG A 131 -17.19 2.38 -9.50
N LYS A 132 -18.44 2.09 -9.86
CA LYS A 132 -19.53 1.85 -8.90
C LYS A 132 -19.22 0.67 -7.97
N MET A 133 -18.63 -0.39 -8.50
CA MET A 133 -18.20 -1.54 -7.69
C MET A 133 -17.11 -1.14 -6.67
N LEU A 134 -16.12 -0.36 -7.09
CA LEU A 134 -15.05 0.13 -6.22
C LEU A 134 -15.54 1.10 -5.14
N GLU A 135 -16.51 1.96 -5.47
CA GLU A 135 -17.13 2.91 -4.54
C GLU A 135 -17.98 2.20 -3.47
N ASN A 136 -18.67 1.12 -3.85
CA ASN A 136 -19.55 0.36 -2.96
C ASN A 136 -18.85 -0.78 -2.20
N ARG A 137 -17.53 -0.95 -2.37
CA ARG A 137 -16.80 -2.03 -1.71
C ARG A 137 -16.86 -1.87 -0.18
N GLN A 138 -17.21 -2.95 0.52
CA GLN A 138 -17.00 -3.03 1.96
C GLN A 138 -15.59 -3.55 2.24
N GLY A 139 -14.85 -2.83 3.09
CA GLY A 139 -13.52 -3.25 3.50
C GLY A 139 -13.60 -4.42 4.48
N CYS A 140 -12.67 -5.37 4.38
CA CYS A 140 -12.44 -6.36 5.43
C CYS A 140 -11.66 -5.72 6.59
N GLU A 141 -11.80 -6.27 7.81
CA GLU A 141 -10.92 -5.88 8.92
C GLU A 141 -9.46 -6.17 8.52
N PRO A 142 -8.55 -5.18 8.62
CA PRO A 142 -7.14 -5.43 8.34
C PRO A 142 -6.56 -6.43 9.33
N GLN A 143 -5.55 -7.18 8.89
CA GLN A 143 -4.84 -8.13 9.73
C GLN A 143 -3.36 -7.81 9.73
N VAL A 144 -2.74 -7.93 10.90
CA VAL A 144 -1.28 -7.91 11.04
C VAL A 144 -0.76 -9.31 10.79
N ARG A 145 0.14 -9.45 9.83
CA ARG A 145 0.73 -10.71 9.39
C ARG A 145 2.20 -10.84 9.78
N SER A 146 2.83 -9.73 10.14
CA SER A 146 4.26 -9.64 10.44
C SER A 146 4.54 -8.51 11.42
N ASP A 147 5.76 -8.49 11.96
CA ASP A 147 6.22 -7.44 12.86
C ASP A 147 7.60 -6.97 12.41
N TYR A 148 7.62 -6.02 11.47
CA TYR A 148 8.84 -5.48 10.91
C TYR A 148 9.55 -4.54 11.89
N ASP A 149 10.86 -4.73 12.08
CA ASP A 149 11.72 -3.79 12.80
C ASP A 149 12.37 -2.79 11.84
N LEU A 150 11.86 -1.56 11.81
CA LEU A 150 12.42 -0.46 11.01
C LEU A 150 13.35 0.45 11.84
N GLY A 151 13.65 0.13 13.11
CA GLY A 151 14.46 0.96 14.00
C GLY A 151 13.81 2.27 14.42
N ILE A 152 12.47 2.35 14.38
CA ILE A 152 11.71 3.52 14.81
C ILE A 152 11.75 3.53 16.34
N LYS A 153 12.23 4.62 16.95
CA LYS A 153 12.47 4.71 18.40
C LYS A 153 11.17 4.76 19.25
N SER A 154 10.00 4.58 18.65
CA SER A 154 8.71 4.86 19.26
C SER A 154 7.57 4.01 18.67
N LEU A 155 7.78 2.72 18.44
CA LEU A 155 6.72 1.76 18.08
C LEU A 155 7.01 0.38 18.66
#